data_AF-A0A5M5XNK8-F1
#
_entry.id   AF-A0A5M5XNK8-F1
#
_cell.length_a   1.000
_cell.length_b   1.000
_cell.length_c   1.000
_cell.angle_alpha   90.00
_cell.angle_beta   90.00
_cell.angle_gamma   90.00
#
_symmetry.space_group_name_H-M   'P 1'
#
loop_
_entity.id
_entity.type
_entity.pdbx_description
1 polymer ?
#
loop_
_entity_poly.entity_id
_entity_poly.type
_entity_poly.pdbx_seq_one_letter_code
_entity_poly.pdbx_strand_id
1 'polypeptide(L)'
;MWSRVCEHCIESLPEMEILSDMWKEKITFIGINIDDEKSWKKFSQKNIKWITLNDPKEAFGLYIRYKANGIPFYVLVTPDGRISDIWYGYNKDSLSERLKQGVK
;
A
#
# COMPACT_ATOMS: atom_id res chain seq x y z
N MET A 1 -3.54 -0.61 0.59
CA MET A 1 -4.28 -0.32 1.83
C MET A 1 -3.64 -1.04 2.99
N TRP A 2 -3.47 -0.36 4.11
CA TRP A 2 -2.73 -0.86 5.28
C TRP A 2 -3.23 -0.22 6.58
N SER A 3 -2.88 -0.81 7.72
CA SER A 3 -3.19 -0.32 9.06
C SER A 3 -1.99 -0.53 9.97
N ARG A 4 -1.82 0.33 10.99
CA ARG A 4 -0.74 0.19 11.97
C ARG A 4 -0.95 -0.96 12.95
N VAL A 5 -2.18 -1.45 13.11
CA VAL A 5 -2.51 -2.57 14.00
C VAL A 5 -2.47 -3.92 13.27
N CYS A 6 -2.01 -3.93 12.02
CA CYS A 6 -1.87 -5.11 11.18
C CYS A 6 -0.39 -5.49 11.07
N GLU A 7 0.00 -6.62 11.63
CA GLU A 7 1.39 -7.10 11.66
C GLU A 7 2.00 -7.22 10.27
N HIS A 8 1.36 -7.98 9.36
CA HIS A 8 1.81 -8.11 7.98
C HIS A 8 1.86 -6.79 7.21
N CYS A 9 1.07 -5.81 7.62
CA CYS A 9 1.15 -4.47 7.06
C CYS A 9 2.45 -3.79 7.49
N ILE A 10 2.79 -3.84 8.78
CA ILE A 10 4.06 -3.32 9.32
C ILE A 10 5.25 -4.02 8.69
N GLU A 11 5.21 -5.35 8.53
CA GLU A 11 6.27 -6.13 7.90
C GLU A 11 6.52 -5.73 6.44
N SER A 12 5.49 -5.26 5.73
CA SER A 12 5.61 -4.81 4.33
C SER A 12 6.23 -3.42 4.17
N LEU A 13 6.22 -2.59 5.23
CA LEU A 13 6.64 -1.19 5.15
C LEU A 13 8.11 -1.01 4.70
N PRO A 14 9.11 -1.78 5.22
CA PRO A 14 10.50 -1.62 4.79
C PRO A 14 10.71 -1.97 3.31
N GLU A 15 10.05 -3.03 2.81
CA GLU A 15 10.15 -3.41 1.41
C GLU A 15 9.49 -2.36 0.51
N MET A 16 8.33 -1.82 0.92
CA MET A 16 7.70 -0.70 0.22
C MET A 16 8.60 0.53 0.15
N GLU A 17 9.34 0.87 1.20
CA GLU A 17 10.30 1.98 1.18
C GLU A 17 11.37 1.77 0.10
N ILE A 18 12.02 0.60 0.13
CA ILE A 18 13.08 0.23 -0.82
C ILE A 18 12.55 0.25 -2.25
N LEU A 19 11.41 -0.39 -2.50
CA LEU A 19 10.81 -0.46 -3.84
C LEU A 19 10.35 0.91 -4.33
N SER A 20 9.86 1.77 -3.43
CA SER A 20 9.44 3.12 -3.80
C SER A 20 10.59 3.97 -4.33
N ASP A 21 11.80 3.81 -3.79
CA ASP A 21 12.98 4.50 -4.32
C ASP A 21 13.53 3.82 -5.57
N MET A 22 13.62 2.48 -5.57
CA MET A 22 14.15 1.72 -6.71
C MET A 22 13.33 1.87 -7.99
N TRP A 23 12.01 2.00 -7.87
CA TRP A 23 11.08 2.04 -9.01
C TRP A 23 10.48 3.43 -9.26
N LYS A 24 10.95 4.49 -8.60
CA LYS A 24 10.35 5.84 -8.67
C LYS A 24 10.18 6.42 -10.08
N GLU A 25 11.03 6.02 -11.03
CA GLU A 25 10.96 6.45 -12.44
C GLU A 25 9.85 5.73 -13.24
N LYS A 26 9.32 4.62 -12.72
CA LYS A 26 8.33 3.77 -13.40
C LYS A 26 7.01 3.65 -12.64
N ILE A 27 7.05 3.71 -11.31
CA ILE A 27 5.91 3.42 -10.44
C ILE A 27 5.84 4.47 -9.34
N THR A 28 4.65 5.04 -9.15
CA THR A 28 4.34 5.87 -7.99
C THR A 28 3.72 5.01 -6.90
N PHE A 29 4.37 4.91 -5.75
CA PHE A 29 3.85 4.20 -4.59
C PHE A 29 3.02 5.13 -3.72
N ILE A 30 1.77 4.73 -3.45
CA ILE A 30 0.85 5.47 -2.58
C ILE A 30 0.32 4.52 -1.52
N GLY A 31 0.66 4.78 -0.25
CA GLY A 31 0.06 4.09 0.88
C GLY A 31 -1.33 4.65 1.17
N ILE A 32 -2.38 3.82 1.16
CA ILE A 32 -3.70 4.20 1.66
C ILE A 32 -3.88 3.58 3.05
N ASN A 33 -3.89 4.40 4.10
CA ASN A 33 -4.10 3.95 5.46
C ASN A 33 -5.58 3.99 5.83
N ILE A 34 -6.03 2.99 6.60
CA ILE A 34 -7.43 2.84 7.03
C ILE A 34 -7.61 2.94 8.56
N ASP A 35 -6.62 3.46 9.28
CA ASP A 35 -6.75 3.82 10.70
C ASP A 35 -7.45 5.17 10.85
N ASP A 36 -7.76 5.56 12.10
CA ASP A 36 -8.15 6.92 12.39
C ASP A 36 -7.03 7.93 12.02
N GLU A 37 -7.41 9.11 11.50
CA GLU A 37 -6.49 10.13 10.99
C GLU A 37 -5.43 10.52 12.03
N LYS A 38 -5.84 10.68 13.29
CA LYS A 38 -4.96 11.14 14.37
C LYS A 38 -3.83 10.16 14.61
N SER A 39 -4.15 8.87 14.72
CA SER A 39 -3.16 7.85 15.00
C SER A 39 -2.31 7.50 13.78
N TRP A 40 -2.89 7.53 12.58
CA TRP A 40 -2.14 7.43 11.33
C TRP A 40 -1.10 8.55 11.23
N LYS A 41 -1.50 9.81 11.39
CA LYS A 41 -0.62 10.98 11.27
C LYS A 41 0.54 10.92 12.25
N LYS A 42 0.29 10.53 13.49
CA LYS A 42 1.34 10.37 14.52
C LYS A 42 2.37 9.31 14.14
N PHE A 43 1.95 8.23 13.49
CA PHE A 43 2.83 7.13 13.09
C PHE A 43 3.56 7.43 11.79
N SER A 44 2.85 7.91 10.77
CA SER A 44 3.40 8.14 9.44
C SER A 44 4.51 9.19 9.46
N GLN A 45 4.32 10.28 10.22
CA GLN A 45 5.34 11.33 10.38
C GLN A 45 6.68 10.82 10.93
N LYS A 46 6.69 9.70 11.65
CA LYS A 46 7.91 9.13 12.25
C LYS A 46 8.50 7.98 11.44
N ASN A 47 7.65 7.19 10.80
CA ASN A 47 8.03 5.86 10.32
C ASN A 47 7.91 5.69 8.80
N ILE A 48 7.29 6.63 8.08
CA ILE A 48 7.00 6.49 6.64
C ILE A 48 7.59 7.67 5.88
N LYS A 49 8.46 7.38 4.91
CA LYS A 49 9.14 8.40 4.09
C LYS A 49 8.55 8.59 2.70
N TRP A 50 7.68 7.68 2.27
CA TRP A 50 6.99 7.75 0.98
C TRP A 50 5.57 8.31 1.13
N ILE A 51 4.90 8.55 0.00
CA ILE A 51 3.55 9.10 -0.02
C ILE A 51 2.59 8.13 0.67
N THR A 52 1.95 8.61 1.72
CA THR A 52 0.85 7.92 2.40
C THR A 52 -0.30 8.89 2.61
N LEU A 53 -1.51 8.41 2.44
CA LEU A 53 -2.77 9.13 2.60
C LEU A 53 -3.64 8.35 3.59
N ASN A 54 -4.62 9.02 4.19
CA ASN A 54 -5.62 8.40 5.04
C ASN A 54 -6.97 8.42 4.32
N ASP A 55 -7.68 7.30 4.38
CA ASP A 55 -9.07 7.27 3.96
C ASP A 55 -9.95 7.81 5.09
N PRO A 56 -10.65 8.94 4.92
CA PRO A 56 -11.48 9.52 5.98
C PRO A 56 -12.69 8.65 6.35
N LYS A 57 -12.99 7.63 5.54
CA LYS A 57 -14.03 6.62 5.83
C LYS A 57 -13.44 5.32 6.37
N GLU A 58 -12.15 5.28 6.68
CA GLU A 58 -11.45 4.12 7.23
C GLU A 58 -11.72 2.86 6.37
N ALA A 59 -12.07 1.74 7.00
CA ALA A 59 -12.43 0.50 6.31
C ALA A 59 -13.75 0.57 5.53
N PHE A 60 -14.55 1.64 5.67
CA PHE A 60 -15.82 1.81 4.94
C PHE A 60 -15.68 2.60 3.63
N GLY A 61 -14.48 3.11 3.32
CA GLY A 61 -14.18 3.86 2.12
C GLY A 61 -13.71 2.99 0.96
N LEU A 62 -12.48 3.24 0.52
CA LEU A 62 -11.80 2.56 -0.57
C LEU A 62 -11.68 1.06 -0.33
N TYR A 63 -11.54 0.62 0.93
CA TYR A 63 -11.50 -0.80 1.26
C TYR A 63 -12.72 -1.56 0.73
N ILE A 64 -13.93 -1.07 1.00
CA ILE A 64 -15.17 -1.65 0.45
C ILE A 64 -15.27 -1.41 -1.06
N ARG A 65 -14.92 -0.21 -1.54
CA ARG A 65 -15.06 0.14 -2.96
C ARG A 65 -14.21 -0.75 -3.88
N TYR A 66 -13.01 -1.10 -3.43
CA TYR A 66 -12.12 -2.03 -4.12
C TYR A 66 -12.40 -3.50 -3.77
N LYS A 67 -13.44 -3.79 -2.98
CA LYS A 67 -13.83 -5.14 -2.54
C LYS A 67 -12.65 -5.88 -1.91
N ALA A 68 -11.88 -5.17 -1.08
CA ALA A 68 -10.74 -5.75 -0.40
C ALA A 68 -11.19 -6.80 0.63
N ASN A 69 -10.47 -7.92 0.67
CA ASN A 69 -10.78 -9.07 1.53
C ASN A 69 -9.70 -9.33 2.60
N GLY A 70 -8.72 -8.42 2.74
CA GLY A 70 -7.66 -8.51 3.72
C GLY A 70 -6.65 -7.38 3.54
N ILE A 71 -5.82 -7.14 4.55
CA ILE A 71 -4.70 -6.19 4.51
C ILE A 71 -3.37 -6.89 4.85
N PRO A 72 -2.23 -6.44 4.30
CA PRO A 72 -2.13 -5.34 3.34
C PRO A 72 -2.75 -5.72 1.98
N PHE A 73 -3.35 -4.74 1.31
CA PHE A 73 -4.03 -4.90 0.01
C PHE A 73 -3.38 -4.00 -1.03
N TYR A 74 -3.13 -4.52 -2.22
CA TYR A 74 -2.41 -3.81 -3.25
C TYR A 74 -3.23 -3.77 -4.53
N VAL A 75 -3.13 -2.64 -5.23
CA VAL A 75 -3.76 -2.41 -6.51
C VAL A 75 -2.69 -1.83 -7.42
N LEU A 76 -2.41 -2.49 -8.53
CA LEU A 76 -1.54 -1.95 -9.56
C LEU A 76 -2.42 -1.26 -10.61
N VAL A 77 -2.12 0.00 -10.88
CA VAL A 77 -2.87 0.84 -11.81
C VAL A 77 -1.94 1.27 -12.94
N THR A 78 -2.38 1.09 -14.18
CA THR A 78 -1.66 1.50 -15.39
C THR A 78 -1.81 3.01 -15.64
N PRO A 79 -0.93 3.63 -16.45
CA PRO A 79 -0.98 5.08 -16.70
C PRO A 79 -2.30 5.60 -17.30
N ASP A 80 -3.05 4.75 -18.00
CA ASP A 80 -4.39 5.04 -18.54
C ASP A 80 -5.52 4.84 -17.51
N GLY A 81 -5.19 4.58 -16.25
CA GLY A 81 -6.13 4.51 -15.13
C GLY A 81 -6.86 3.18 -14.98
N ARG A 82 -6.39 2.11 -15.64
CA ARG A 82 -6.96 0.76 -15.50
C ARG A 82 -6.25 -0.02 -14.40
N ILE A 83 -6.98 -0.93 -13.75
CA ILE A 83 -6.38 -1.86 -12.79
C ILE A 83 -5.77 -3.02 -13.57
N SER A 84 -4.46 -3.21 -13.47
CA SER A 84 -3.76 -4.34 -14.09
C SER A 84 -3.63 -5.55 -13.16
N ASP A 85 -3.55 -5.33 -11.85
CA ASP A 85 -3.48 -6.42 -10.86
C ASP A 85 -4.02 -6.00 -9.49
N ILE A 86 -4.49 -6.98 -8.72
CA ILE A 86 -4.94 -6.84 -7.34
C ILE A 86 -4.46 -8.06 -6.54
N TRP A 87 -3.83 -7.83 -5.40
CA TRP A 87 -3.47 -8.89 -4.47
C TRP A 87 -3.53 -8.41 -3.02
N TYR A 88 -3.52 -9.33 -2.08
CA TYR A 88 -3.53 -9.03 -0.65
C TYR A 88 -2.66 -10.02 0.13
N GLY A 89 -2.34 -9.64 1.36
CA GLY A 89 -1.37 -10.33 2.19
C GLY A 89 0.06 -9.92 1.83
N TYR A 90 0.96 -10.25 2.72
CA TYR A 90 2.38 -10.00 2.55
C TYR A 90 3.17 -11.16 3.14
N ASN A 91 4.13 -11.64 2.35
CA ASN A 91 5.26 -12.42 2.83
C ASN A 91 6.53 -11.66 2.46
N LYS A 92 7.63 -11.94 3.15
CA LYS A 92 8.93 -11.34 2.85
C LYS A 92 9.25 -11.44 1.34
N ASP A 93 9.65 -10.32 0.74
CA ASP A 93 10.07 -10.16 -0.65
C ASP A 93 8.95 -10.32 -1.71
N SER A 94 7.72 -10.64 -1.29
CA SER A 94 6.60 -10.93 -2.20
C SER A 94 6.18 -9.73 -3.05
N LEU A 95 6.43 -8.49 -2.60
CA LEU A 95 6.10 -7.29 -3.39
C LEU A 95 7.05 -7.13 -4.56
N SER A 96 8.36 -7.28 -4.33
CA SER A 96 9.37 -7.18 -5.38
C SER A 96 9.15 -8.24 -6.46
N GLU A 97 8.76 -9.45 -6.08
CA GLU A 97 8.42 -10.54 -7.00
C GLU A 97 7.21 -10.19 -7.86
N ARG A 98 6.14 -9.67 -7.23
CA ARG A 98 4.93 -9.24 -7.94
C ARG A 98 5.23 -8.14 -8.95
N LEU A 99 6.02 -7.14 -8.58
CA LEU A 99 6.37 -6.04 -9.49
C LEU A 99 7.20 -6.52 -10.69
N LYS A 100 8.16 -7.42 -10.48
CA LYS A 100 8.96 -8.00 -11.57
C LYS A 100 8.10 -8.78 -12.58
N GLN A 101 6.99 -9.35 -12.14
CA GLN A 101 6.06 -10.09 -13.01
C GLN A 101 5.02 -9.18 -13.68
N GLY A 102 4.48 -8.21 -12.94
CA GLY A 102 3.34 -7.39 -13.35
C GLY A 102 3.72 -6.12 -14.11
N VAL A 103 4.95 -5.65 -13.99
CA VAL A 103 5.42 -4.40 -14.62
C VAL A 103 6.28 -4.75 -15.83
N LYS A 104 5.76 -4.47 -17.03
CA LYS A 104 6.47 -4.65 -18.30
C LYS A 104 7.28 -3.41 -18.66
#